data_AF-A0A101J4D1-F1
#
_entry.id   AF-A0A101J4D1-F1
#
_cell.length_a   1.000
_cell.length_b   1.000
_cell.length_c   1.000
_cell.angle_alpha   90.00
_cell.angle_beta   90.00
_cell.angle_gamma   90.00
#
_symmetry.space_group_name_H-M   'P 1'
#
loop_
_entity.id
_entity.type
_entity.pdbx_description
1 polymer ?
#
loop_
_entity_poly.entity_id
_entity_poly.type
_entity_poly.pdbx_seq_one_letter_code
_entity_poly.pdbx_strand_id
1 'polypeptide(L)'
;MILLTGLLLWSCTDNDNPAKEIPVKGKALLILNEGSMQANNATLARYDLQEEMITKEYFLDVNKRGLGDVANDMIRYGSKIYIAVNMSGTVEVLEATTGKSLRQIR
;
A
#
# COMPACT_ATOMS: atom_id res chain seq x y z
N MET A 1 -42.42 -0.36 46.44
CA MET A 1 -43.12 -0.51 45.15
C MET A 1 -43.07 0.87 44.52
N ILE A 2 -42.22 1.22 43.54
CA ILE A 2 -41.65 0.56 42.35
C ILE A 2 -40.25 1.22 42.19
N LEU A 3 -39.12 0.49 42.24
CA LEU A 3 -38.49 -0.34 41.21
C LEU A 3 -37.69 0.47 40.16
N LEU A 4 -36.40 0.11 40.03
CA LEU A 4 -35.50 0.26 38.85
C LEU A 4 -35.12 1.72 38.48
N THR A 5 -33.89 2.09 38.16
CA THR A 5 -32.68 1.38 37.73
C THR A 5 -31.50 2.35 37.98
N GLY A 6 -30.51 1.95 38.76
CA GLY A 6 -29.20 2.61 38.70
C GLY A 6 -28.57 2.26 37.36
N LEU A 7 -28.53 3.20 36.42
CA LEU A 7 -27.65 3.06 35.26
C LEU A 7 -26.21 3.16 35.77
N LEU A 8 -25.61 1.99 35.97
CA LEU A 8 -24.17 1.82 35.97
C LEU A 8 -23.67 2.30 34.60
N LEU A 9 -23.23 3.54 34.52
CA LEU A 9 -22.37 4.00 33.44
C LEU A 9 -21.01 3.32 33.62
N TRP A 10 -20.94 2.03 33.27
CA TRP A 10 -19.69 1.39 32.91
C TRP A 10 -19.21 2.05 31.61
N SER A 11 -18.50 3.16 31.77
CA SER A 11 -17.51 3.55 30.77
C SER A 11 -16.34 2.58 30.93
N CYS A 12 -16.44 1.41 30.32
CA CYS A 12 -15.23 0.71 29.91
C CYS A 12 -14.57 1.61 28.87
N THR A 13 -13.59 2.41 29.30
CA THR A 13 -12.59 2.89 28.38
C THR A 13 -11.87 1.63 27.93
N ASP A 14 -12.02 1.25 26.66
CA ASP A 14 -11.12 0.27 26.07
C ASP A 14 -9.71 0.84 26.25
N ASN A 15 -9.04 0.39 27.31
CA ASN A 15 -7.66 0.70 27.60
C ASN A 15 -6.81 -0.22 26.73
N ASP A 16 -7.16 -0.29 25.45
CA ASP A 16 -6.27 -0.71 24.41
C ASP A 16 -5.30 0.47 24.33
N ASN A 17 -4.19 0.36 25.05
CA ASN A 17 -2.96 0.90 24.52
C ASN A 17 -2.60 -0.11 23.43
N PRO A 18 -3.07 0.03 22.15
CA PRO A 18 -2.49 -0.79 21.11
C PRO A 18 -1.03 -0.45 21.21
N ALA A 19 -0.21 -1.42 21.61
CA ALA A 19 1.23 -1.25 21.68
C ALA A 19 1.58 -0.51 20.40
N LYS A 20 1.97 0.76 20.53
CA LYS A 20 2.18 1.64 19.39
C LYS A 20 3.19 0.89 18.57
N GLU A 21 2.75 0.21 17.51
CA GLU A 21 3.64 -0.57 16.67
C GLU A 21 4.61 0.48 16.20
N ILE A 22 5.83 0.48 16.76
CA ILE A 22 6.87 1.37 16.31
C ILE A 22 7.00 0.96 14.86
N PRO A 23 6.64 1.83 13.90
CA PRO A 23 6.64 1.44 12.51
C PRO A 23 8.05 0.91 12.26
N VAL A 24 8.15 -0.39 11.95
CA VAL A 24 9.43 -1.02 11.67
C VAL A 24 10.10 -0.09 10.68
N LYS A 25 11.25 0.48 11.06
CA LYS A 25 11.91 1.54 10.30
C LYS A 25 11.96 1.08 8.85
N GLY A 26 11.16 1.71 8.00
CA GLY A 26 11.02 1.31 6.61
C GLY A 26 12.40 1.38 5.97
N LYS A 27 12.80 0.34 5.23
CA LYS A 27 14.07 0.35 4.49
C LYS A 27 13.97 1.14 3.20
N ALA A 28 12.75 1.32 2.68
CA ALA A 28 12.51 2.02 1.44
C ALA A 28 11.13 2.68 1.40
N LEU A 29 11.01 3.72 0.58
CA LEU A 29 9.74 4.29 0.14
C LEU A 29 9.42 3.79 -1.26
N LEU A 30 8.13 3.59 -1.54
CA LEU A 30 7.63 3.35 -2.88
C LEU A 30 6.87 4.59 -3.35
N ILE A 31 7.15 5.03 -4.57
CA ILE A 31 6.59 6.24 -5.16
C ILE A 31 5.86 5.79 -6.42
N LEU A 32 4.54 5.89 -6.40
CA LEU A 32 3.69 5.58 -7.55
C LEU A 32 3.62 6.80 -8.47
N ASN A 33 3.88 6.60 -9.76
CA ASN A 33 3.68 7.61 -10.79
C ASN A 33 2.57 7.14 -11.72
N GLU A 34 1.50 7.93 -11.81
CA GLU A 34 0.34 7.64 -12.65
C GLU A 34 0.70 7.52 -14.14
N GLY A 35 1.67 8.32 -14.59
CA GLY A 35 1.98 8.47 -16.01
C GLY A 35 1.05 9.47 -16.69
N SER A 36 0.91 9.38 -18.00
CA SER A 36 -0.02 10.18 -18.80
C SER A 36 -1.11 9.29 -19.38
N MET A 37 -2.35 9.78 -19.43
CA MET A 37 -3.47 9.03 -20.00
C MET A 37 -3.15 8.52 -21.42
N GLN A 38 -3.42 7.23 -21.67
CA GLN A 38 -3.21 6.54 -22.95
C GLN A 38 -1.73 6.39 -23.37
N ALA A 39 -0.78 6.74 -22.50
CA ALA A 39 0.65 6.60 -22.82
C ALA A 39 1.25 5.27 -22.36
N ASN A 40 0.54 4.52 -21.49
CA ASN A 40 1.01 3.23 -20.96
C ASN A 40 2.41 3.33 -20.33
N ASN A 41 2.62 4.39 -19.56
CA ASN A 41 3.91 4.77 -18.98
C ASN A 41 3.83 5.02 -17.46
N ALA A 42 2.88 4.39 -16.78
CA ALA A 42 2.86 4.39 -15.33
C ALA A 42 4.11 3.67 -14.79
N THR A 43 4.67 4.17 -13.69
CA THR A 43 5.87 3.58 -13.07
C THR A 43 5.70 3.48 -11.56
N LEU A 44 6.45 2.57 -10.96
CA LEU A 44 6.64 2.52 -9.52
C LEU A 44 8.14 2.65 -9.27
N ALA A 45 8.52 3.72 -8.57
CA ALA A 45 9.89 3.94 -8.15
C ALA A 45 10.10 3.43 -6.72
N ARG A 46 11.35 3.07 -6.40
CA ARG A 46 11.79 2.72 -5.04
C ARG A 46 12.90 3.67 -4.61
N TYR A 47 12.71 4.30 -3.46
CA TYR A 47 13.74 5.11 -2.80
C TYR A 47 14.30 4.33 -1.60
N ASP A 48 15.60 4.03 -1.62
CA ASP A 48 16.27 3.37 -0.50
C ASP A 48 16.64 4.38 0.58
N LEU A 49 16.17 4.17 1.81
CA LEU A 49 16.38 5.09 2.93
C LEU A 49 17.75 4.91 3.60
N GLN A 50 18.49 3.85 3.28
CA GLN A 50 19.84 3.62 3.81
C GLN A 50 20.88 4.18 2.86
N GLU A 51 20.74 3.89 1.57
CA GLU A 51 21.67 4.33 0.53
C GLU A 51 21.34 5.72 -0.05
N GLU A 52 20.16 6.27 0.30
CA GLU A 52 19.64 7.54 -0.24
C GLU A 52 19.52 7.56 -1.78
N MET A 53 19.31 6.40 -2.39
CA MET A 53 19.28 6.19 -3.84
C MET A 53 17.87 5.90 -4.36
N ILE A 54 17.54 6.45 -5.53
CA ILE A 54 16.26 6.19 -6.22
C ILE A 54 16.43 5.28 -7.44
N THR A 55 15.62 4.22 -7.50
CA THR A 55 15.39 3.41 -8.69
C THR A 55 14.06 3.82 -9.32
N LYS A 56 14.10 4.68 -10.35
CA LYS A 56 12.90 5.27 -10.97
C LYS A 56 11.99 4.23 -11.63
N GLU A 57 12.59 3.25 -12.30
CA GLU A 57 11.90 2.20 -13.06
C GLU A 57 11.79 0.88 -12.27
N TYR A 58 11.66 0.94 -10.95
CA TYR A 58 11.78 -0.23 -10.07
C TYR A 58 10.83 -1.38 -10.45
N PHE A 59 9.56 -1.10 -10.79
CA PHE A 59 8.65 -2.17 -11.23
C PHE A 59 9.11 -2.81 -12.54
N LEU A 60 9.54 -2.02 -13.53
CA LEU A 60 10.07 -2.51 -14.80
C LEU A 60 11.33 -3.35 -14.58
N ASP A 61 12.22 -2.88 -13.72
CA ASP A 61 13.47 -3.57 -13.39
C ASP A 61 13.20 -4.93 -12.73
N VAL A 62 12.23 -5.03 -11.82
CA VAL A 62 11.90 -6.27 -11.11
C VAL A 62 11.09 -7.23 -11.97
N ASN A 63 10.09 -6.72 -12.72
CA ASN A 63 9.06 -7.53 -13.37
C ASN A 63 9.22 -7.65 -14.89
N LYS A 64 10.19 -6.92 -15.46
CA LYS A 64 10.53 -6.94 -16.90
C LYS A 64 9.35 -6.62 -17.83
N ARG A 65 8.41 -5.81 -17.34
CA ARG A 65 7.28 -5.24 -18.09
C ARG A 65 6.85 -3.91 -17.48
N GLY A 66 6.13 -3.09 -18.26
CA GLY A 66 5.48 -1.87 -17.76
C GLY A 66 4.37 -2.17 -16.76
N LEU A 67 4.13 -1.20 -15.86
CA LEU A 67 3.06 -1.29 -14.86
C LEU A 67 1.68 -1.14 -15.50
N GLY A 68 1.57 -0.27 -16.51
CA GLY A 68 0.36 -0.05 -17.29
C GLY A 68 0.11 1.43 -17.53
N ASP A 69 -1.17 1.77 -17.59
CA ASP A 69 -1.67 3.11 -17.90
C ASP A 69 -2.50 3.66 -16.74
N VAL A 70 -2.12 4.83 -16.23
CA VAL A 70 -2.80 5.53 -15.13
C VAL A 70 -2.85 4.71 -13.84
N ALA A 71 -1.69 4.47 -13.23
CA ALA A 71 -1.62 3.83 -11.91
C ALA A 71 -2.04 4.83 -10.82
N ASN A 72 -3.29 4.73 -10.39
CA ASN A 72 -3.99 5.80 -9.68
C ASN A 72 -3.77 5.75 -8.16
N ASP A 73 -3.90 4.56 -7.57
CA ASP A 73 -3.78 4.38 -6.12
C ASP A 73 -2.98 3.12 -5.78
N MET A 74 -2.33 3.15 -4.61
CA MET A 74 -1.58 2.04 -4.06
C MET A 74 -1.81 1.89 -2.57
N ILE A 75 -2.07 0.65 -2.13
CA ILE A 75 -2.15 0.29 -0.71
C ILE A 75 -1.27 -0.90 -0.40
N ARG A 76 -0.76 -0.98 0.83
CA ARG A 76 -0.14 -2.19 1.36
C ARG A 76 -1.07 -2.85 2.36
N TYR A 77 -1.31 -4.15 2.20
CA TYR A 77 -2.04 -4.97 3.16
C TYR A 77 -1.27 -6.26 3.43
N GLY A 78 -0.78 -6.42 4.66
CA GLY A 78 0.09 -7.53 5.05
C GLY A 78 1.36 -7.62 4.21
N SER A 79 1.58 -8.78 3.58
CA SER A 79 2.73 -9.07 2.71
C SER A 79 2.54 -8.63 1.25
N LYS A 80 1.46 -7.92 0.93
CA LYS A 80 1.10 -7.56 -0.45
C LYS A 80 0.93 -6.07 -0.62
N ILE A 81 1.22 -5.61 -1.83
CA ILE A 81 0.89 -4.28 -2.32
C ILE A 81 -0.12 -4.44 -3.44
N TYR A 82 -1.14 -3.59 -3.43
CA TYR A 82 -2.19 -3.56 -4.44
C TYR A 82 -2.12 -2.20 -5.10
N ILE A 83 -2.06 -2.19 -6.43
CA ILE A 83 -2.01 -0.98 -7.24
C ILE A 83 -3.19 -1.01 -8.19
N ALA A 84 -4.06 -0.01 -8.11
CA ALA A 84 -5.15 0.18 -9.07
C ALA A 84 -4.57 0.86 -10.33
N VAL A 85 -4.64 0.18 -11.47
CA VAL A 85 -4.15 0.68 -12.76
C VAL A 85 -5.34 0.99 -13.65
N ASN A 86 -5.85 2.21 -13.50
CA ASN A 86 -7.19 2.64 -13.92
C ASN A 86 -7.44 2.41 -15.42
N MET A 87 -6.63 3.04 -16.29
CA MET A 87 -6.83 2.92 -17.74
C MET A 87 -6.40 1.56 -18.30
N SER A 88 -5.70 0.74 -17.51
CA SER A 88 -5.46 -0.67 -17.84
C SER A 88 -6.61 -1.59 -17.41
N GLY A 89 -7.54 -1.12 -16.58
CA GLY A 89 -8.62 -1.92 -16.02
C GLY A 89 -8.11 -3.09 -15.16
N THR A 90 -7.00 -2.90 -14.43
CA THR A 90 -6.39 -3.96 -13.64
C THR A 90 -6.08 -3.55 -12.21
N VAL A 91 -5.97 -4.56 -11.33
CA VAL A 91 -5.29 -4.43 -10.04
C VAL A 91 -4.02 -5.26 -10.10
N GLU A 92 -2.88 -4.60 -9.98
CA GLU A 92 -1.57 -5.23 -9.90
C GLU A 92 -1.27 -5.59 -8.44
N VAL A 93 -0.96 -6.86 -8.19
CA VAL A 93 -0.68 -7.38 -6.84
C VAL A 93 0.80 -7.76 -6.74
N LEU A 94 1.55 -7.06 -5.89
CA LEU A 94 2.98 -7.28 -5.67
C LEU A 94 3.25 -7.95 -4.32
N GLU A 95 4.35 -8.70 -4.24
CA GLU A 95 4.98 -9.06 -2.98
C GLU A 95 5.66 -7.83 -2.38
N ALA A 96 5.29 -7.44 -1.15
CA ALA A 96 5.72 -6.19 -0.54
C ALA A 96 7.23 -6.12 -0.24
N THR A 97 7.89 -7.27 -0.10
CA THR A 97 9.34 -7.35 0.22
C THR A 97 10.22 -7.23 -1.02
N THR A 98 9.77 -7.77 -2.16
CA THR A 98 10.59 -7.88 -3.37
C THR A 98 10.11 -7.02 -4.53
N GLY A 99 8.86 -6.54 -4.49
CA GLY A 99 8.21 -5.83 -5.59
C GLY A 99 7.81 -6.72 -6.76
N LYS A 100 7.94 -8.05 -6.64
CA LYS A 100 7.55 -8.99 -7.69
C LYS A 100 6.03 -9.03 -7.83
N SER A 101 5.57 -8.94 -9.08
CA SER A 101 4.20 -9.18 -9.51
C SER A 101 3.81 -10.62 -9.17
N LEU A 102 2.87 -10.77 -8.24
CA LEU A 102 2.26 -12.06 -7.90
C LEU A 102 1.08 -12.37 -8.83
N ARG A 103 0.27 -11.35 -9.14
CA ARG A 103 -0.91 -11.48 -9.98
C ARG A 103 -1.36 -10.12 -10.52
N GLN A 104 -1.88 -10.13 -11.74
CA GLN A 104 -2.68 -9.03 -12.28
C GLN A 104 -4.14 -9.49 -12.36
N ILE A 105 -5.04 -8.79 -11.68
CA ILE A 105 -6.48 -9.07 -11.68
C ILE A 105 -7.14 -8.21 -12.75
N ARG A 106 -8.03 -8.83 -13.55
CA ARG A 106 -8.92 -8.19 -14.53
C ARG A 106 -10.36 -8.52 -14.19
#